data_AF-A0A0B4IC99-F1
#
_entry.id   AF-A0A0B4IC99-F1
#
_cell.length_a   1.000
_cell.length_b   1.000
_cell.length_c   1.000
_cell.angle_alpha   90.00
_cell.angle_beta   90.00
_cell.angle_gamma   90.00
#
_symmetry.space_group_name_H-M   'P 1'
#
loop_
_entity.id
_entity.type
_entity.pdbx_description
1 polymer ?
#
loop_
_entity_poly.entity_id
_entity_poly.type
_entity_poly.pdbx_seq_one_letter_code
_entity_poly.pdbx_strand_id
1 'polypeptide(L)'
;MAFSAASHLPSTDLTDDFNHALQKHNAAPTPGKAALDVDVLEGFVKEAYRINSHITSLHKELRDVRQAYLSTAQPRRTPGRTAHGPPQVLTDREREDVDVNAKQMIRELNTSIRGLEDAEQLRRETESALIRKKYASGFSALSSWASGGSISSRSPEHAAAEAQAQQTDMHRDGILWYLRQRLELCCRTQQDMMETRLTREVEKSRGMLSPPVGDFAPFPPVSKQAFMAAAISEDPALAGETATQASAFTQGLTEEQLQMFEEGNQDMMQHYESTLDKVRTAEKSLVEISELQSLLVNNLEIQSEHIEQLVTNSLSTADNIGGGNKQLEKATKRPSTARYTFFAASGLCAFLVLWDLII
;
A
#
# COMPACT_ATOMS: atom_id res chain seq x y z
N MET A 1 -7.76 53.71 10.80
CA MET A 1 -6.51 52.93 10.96
C MET A 1 -6.54 51.82 9.94
N ALA A 2 -5.56 51.79 9.04
CA ALA A 2 -5.55 50.94 7.86
C ALA A 2 -5.43 49.45 8.24
N PHE A 3 -6.36 48.63 7.77
CA PHE A 3 -6.18 47.19 7.74
C PHE A 3 -5.17 46.89 6.63
N SER A 4 -3.93 46.63 7.03
CA SER A 4 -2.92 46.06 6.15
C SER A 4 -3.37 44.65 5.78
N ALA A 5 -3.93 44.49 4.59
CA ALA A 5 -4.22 43.19 4.00
C ALA A 5 -2.90 42.54 3.61
N ALA A 6 -2.21 41.95 4.59
CA ALA A 6 -1.10 41.06 4.34
C ALA A 6 -1.68 39.77 3.73
N SER A 7 -1.42 39.54 2.45
CA SER A 7 -1.70 38.28 1.78
C SER A 7 -0.77 37.21 2.35
N HIS A 8 -1.25 36.47 3.36
CA HIS A 8 -0.52 35.34 3.92
C HIS A 8 -0.54 34.15 2.95
N LEU A 9 0.64 33.60 2.67
CA LEU A 9 0.79 32.36 1.93
C LEU A 9 0.21 31.18 2.75
N PRO A 10 -0.33 30.12 2.12
CA PRO A 10 -1.04 29.02 2.79
C PRO A 10 -0.18 28.14 3.72
N SER A 11 1.10 28.47 3.95
CA SER A 11 2.06 27.68 4.73
C SER A 11 2.48 28.30 6.07
N THR A 12 1.99 29.49 6.44
CA THR A 12 2.31 30.09 7.74
C THR A 12 1.36 29.60 8.82
N ASP A 13 1.91 29.17 9.97
CA ASP A 13 1.13 28.80 11.15
C ASP A 13 0.46 30.04 11.74
N LEU A 14 -0.85 30.19 11.49
CA LEU A 14 -1.66 31.33 11.93
C LEU A 14 -2.25 31.12 13.34
N THR A 15 -1.83 30.07 14.05
CA THR A 15 -2.38 29.71 15.36
C THR A 15 -2.25 30.85 16.37
N ASP A 16 -1.14 31.60 16.34
CA ASP A 16 -0.90 32.72 17.25
C ASP A 16 -1.80 33.94 16.94
N ASP A 17 -1.96 34.26 15.65
CA ASP A 17 -2.85 35.34 15.20
C ASP A 17 -4.31 35.03 15.52
N PHE A 18 -4.71 33.77 15.33
CA PHE A 18 -6.04 33.28 15.67
C PHE A 18 -6.28 33.29 17.19
N ASN A 19 -5.29 32.88 17.99
CA ASN A 19 -5.37 32.94 19.46
C ASN A 19 -5.47 34.37 19.98
N HIS A 20 -4.75 35.30 19.36
CA HIS A 20 -4.88 36.72 19.68
C HIS A 20 -6.26 37.27 19.32
N ALA A 21 -6.87 36.83 18.22
CA ALA A 21 -8.25 37.16 17.88
C ALA A 21 -9.26 36.55 18.88
N LEU A 22 -9.07 35.29 19.29
CA LEU A 22 -9.92 34.64 20.31
C LEU A 22 -9.86 35.35 21.67
N GLN A 23 -8.66 35.75 22.09
CA GLN A 23 -8.48 36.53 23.33
C GLN A 23 -9.21 37.87 23.28
N LYS A 24 -9.21 38.57 22.13
CA LYS A 24 -9.99 39.81 21.95
C LYS A 24 -11.50 39.60 22.10
N HIS A 25 -11.98 38.39 21.84
CA HIS A 25 -13.40 38.02 21.95
C HIS A 25 -13.73 37.28 23.27
N ASN A 26 -12.82 37.27 24.26
CA ASN A 26 -12.96 36.53 25.53
C ASN A 26 -13.23 35.03 25.33
N ALA A 27 -12.76 34.45 24.22
CA ALA A 27 -12.81 33.02 23.97
C ALA A 27 -11.52 32.35 24.47
N ALA A 28 -11.62 31.08 24.87
CA ALA A 28 -10.44 30.30 25.25
C ALA A 28 -9.48 30.17 24.07
N PRO A 29 -8.16 30.25 24.28
CA PRO A 29 -7.17 30.00 23.24
C PRO A 29 -7.32 28.57 22.71
N THR A 30 -6.97 28.35 21.45
CA THR A 30 -6.94 27.01 20.88
C THR A 30 -6.01 26.13 21.72
N PRO A 31 -6.42 24.88 22.02
CA PRO A 31 -5.44 23.90 22.42
C PRO A 31 -4.40 23.86 21.28
N GLY A 32 -3.13 24.07 21.60
CA GLY A 32 -2.05 24.02 20.60
C GLY A 32 -1.97 22.63 19.93
N LYS A 33 -0.87 22.31 19.23
CA LYS A 33 -0.64 20.93 18.77
C LYS A 33 -0.72 19.98 19.96
N ALA A 34 -1.88 19.37 20.18
CA ALA A 34 -2.07 18.35 21.17
C ALA A 34 -1.15 17.21 20.73
N ALA A 35 -0.11 16.95 21.50
CA ALA A 35 0.64 15.73 21.35
C ALA A 35 -0.36 14.60 21.55
N LEU A 36 -0.77 13.95 20.46
CA LEU A 36 -1.68 12.81 20.50
C LEU A 36 -1.00 11.74 21.35
N ASP A 37 -1.54 11.53 22.55
CA ASP A 37 -1.08 10.49 23.44
C ASP A 37 -1.62 9.15 22.94
N VAL A 38 -0.75 8.38 22.28
CA VAL A 38 -1.06 7.08 21.66
C VAL A 38 -1.53 6.06 22.70
N ASP A 39 -1.23 6.26 24.00
CA ASP A 39 -1.69 5.37 25.07
C ASP A 39 -3.13 5.62 25.53
N VAL A 40 -3.69 6.80 25.21
CA VAL A 40 -5.11 7.14 25.45
C VAL A 40 -5.99 6.73 24.25
N LEU A 41 -5.38 6.39 23.12
CA LEU A 41 -6.10 6.01 21.92
C LEU A 41 -6.79 4.65 22.10
N GLU A 42 -7.97 4.53 21.50
CA GLU A 42 -8.70 3.28 21.40
C GLU A 42 -7.81 2.17 20.82
N GLY A 43 -7.97 0.93 21.30
CA GLY A 43 -7.14 -0.21 20.91
C GLY A 43 -6.97 -0.39 19.40
N PHE A 44 -8.02 -0.13 18.61
CA PHE A 44 -7.97 -0.14 17.14
C PHE A 44 -6.97 0.89 16.58
N VAL A 45 -7.09 2.15 17.01
CA VAL A 45 -6.26 3.23 16.47
C VAL A 45 -4.80 3.07 16.93
N LYS A 46 -4.59 2.61 18.17
CA LYS A 46 -3.25 2.29 18.69
C LYS A 46 -2.56 1.23 17.84
N GLU A 47 -3.27 0.14 17.51
CA GLU A 47 -2.72 -0.91 16.64
C GLU A 47 -2.46 -0.39 15.22
N ALA A 48 -3.36 0.43 14.66
CA ALA A 48 -3.15 1.08 13.37
C ALA A 48 -1.86 1.94 13.35
N TYR A 49 -1.61 2.73 14.39
CA TYR A 49 -0.36 3.50 14.52
C TYR A 49 0.88 2.60 14.62
N ARG A 50 0.78 1.48 15.34
CA ARG A 50 1.86 0.50 15.44
C ARG A 50 2.19 -0.09 14.07
N ILE A 51 1.19 -0.57 13.33
CA ILE A 51 1.34 -1.09 11.95
C ILE A 51 1.96 0.00 11.06
N ASN A 52 1.46 1.24 11.14
CA ASN A 52 1.98 2.36 10.37
C ASN A 52 3.47 2.66 10.65
N SER A 53 3.89 2.54 11.92
CA SER A 53 5.29 2.71 12.31
C SER A 53 6.19 1.64 11.71
N HIS A 54 5.73 0.39 11.69
CA HIS A 54 6.45 -0.74 11.08
C HIS A 54 6.53 -0.59 9.56
N ILE A 55 5.43 -0.21 8.88
CA ILE A 55 5.44 0.09 7.43
C ILE A 55 6.44 1.22 7.11
N THR A 56 6.46 2.27 7.94
CA THR A 56 7.39 3.41 7.73
C THR A 56 8.84 2.99 7.90
N SER A 57 9.12 2.17 8.91
CA SER A 57 10.46 1.66 9.19
C SER A 57 10.95 0.77 8.05
N LEU A 58 10.12 -0.18 7.61
CA LEU A 58 10.39 -1.04 6.44
C LEU A 58 10.65 -0.21 5.18
N HIS A 59 9.80 0.78 4.89
CA HIS A 59 9.96 1.62 3.71
C HIS A 59 11.29 2.39 3.73
N LYS A 60 11.67 2.90 4.91
CA LYS A 60 12.94 3.61 5.10
C LYS A 60 14.13 2.67 4.91
N GLU A 61 14.10 1.49 5.52
CA GLU A 61 15.14 0.47 5.37
C GLU A 61 15.32 0.04 3.91
N LEU A 62 14.23 -0.23 3.19
CA LEU A 62 14.27 -0.55 1.75
C LEU A 62 14.89 0.59 0.94
N ARG A 63 14.56 1.85 1.25
CA ARG A 63 15.12 3.02 0.56
C ARG A 63 16.62 3.18 0.81
N ASP A 64 17.04 3.00 2.05
CA ASP A 64 18.43 3.15 2.46
C ASP A 64 19.30 2.03 1.87
N VAL A 65 18.76 0.79 1.83
CA VAL A 65 19.43 -0.38 1.26
C VAL A 65 19.41 -0.37 -0.28
N ARG A 66 18.45 0.28 -0.93
CA ARG A 66 18.29 0.29 -2.40
C ARG A 66 19.58 0.60 -3.16
N GLN A 67 20.33 1.61 -2.76
CA GLN A 67 21.57 1.97 -3.45
C GLN A 67 22.64 0.88 -3.32
N ALA A 68 22.84 0.36 -2.10
CA ALA A 68 23.82 -0.69 -1.83
C ALA A 68 23.43 -2.02 -2.48
N TYR A 69 22.13 -2.32 -2.54
CA TYR A 69 21.56 -3.52 -3.14
C TYR A 69 21.71 -3.53 -4.67
N LEU A 70 21.44 -2.38 -5.31
CA LEU A 70 21.54 -2.24 -6.77
C LEU A 70 22.98 -1.97 -7.25
N SER A 71 23.94 -1.68 -6.38
CA SER A 71 25.32 -1.46 -6.78
C SER A 71 26.01 -2.79 -7.08
N THR A 72 26.17 -3.13 -8.36
CA THR A 72 27.01 -4.26 -8.81
C THR A 72 28.44 -3.85 -9.13
N ALA A 73 28.76 -2.55 -9.08
CA ALA A 73 30.08 -2.04 -9.37
C ALA A 73 31.05 -2.40 -8.24
N GLN A 74 32.11 -3.14 -8.57
CA GLN A 74 33.26 -3.27 -7.65
C GLN A 74 33.75 -1.86 -7.30
N PRO A 75 34.05 -1.57 -6.02
CA PRO A 75 34.53 -0.26 -5.63
C PRO A 75 35.82 0.02 -6.39
N ARG A 76 35.79 0.95 -7.35
CA ARG A 76 37.02 1.53 -7.90
C ARG A 76 37.75 2.16 -6.72
N ARG A 77 38.81 1.50 -6.25
CA ARG A 77 39.76 2.07 -5.30
C ARG A 77 40.32 3.32 -5.93
N THR A 78 39.75 4.47 -5.58
CA THR A 78 40.35 5.77 -5.89
C THR A 78 41.33 6.05 -4.76
N PRO A 79 42.65 6.06 -5.01
CA PRO A 79 43.60 6.42 -3.97
C PRO A 79 43.45 7.92 -3.70
N GLY A 80 43.02 8.30 -2.49
CA GLY A 80 43.19 9.68 -2.01
C GLY A 80 41.97 10.43 -1.49
N ARG A 81 40.92 9.80 -0.94
CA ARG A 81 39.89 10.57 -0.21
C ARG A 81 39.51 9.91 1.12
N THR A 82 40.15 10.39 2.19
CA THR A 82 39.81 10.12 3.58
C THR A 82 38.67 11.04 4.03
N ALA A 83 37.43 10.69 3.69
CA ALA A 83 36.24 11.15 4.41
C ALA A 83 35.03 10.34 3.91
N HIS A 84 34.52 9.48 4.79
CA HIS A 84 33.42 8.51 4.61
C HIS A 84 33.86 7.21 3.93
N GLY A 85 33.59 6.10 4.63
CA GLY A 85 34.01 4.76 4.26
C GLY A 85 33.55 4.33 2.86
N PRO A 86 34.18 3.30 2.29
CA PRO A 86 33.84 2.83 0.95
C PRO A 86 32.34 2.51 0.86
N PRO A 87 31.66 2.79 -0.26
CA PRO A 87 30.29 2.35 -0.47
C PRO A 87 30.27 0.83 -0.30
N GLN A 88 29.68 0.37 0.80
CA GLN A 88 29.65 -1.03 1.16
C GLN A 88 28.69 -1.73 0.20
N VAL A 89 29.25 -2.34 -0.83
CA VAL A 89 28.51 -3.19 -1.76
C VAL A 89 28.05 -4.40 -0.98
N LEU A 90 26.73 -4.61 -0.93
CA LEU A 90 26.16 -5.79 -0.30
C LEU A 90 26.58 -7.03 -1.10
N THR A 91 27.05 -8.05 -0.40
CA THR A 91 27.30 -9.38 -0.96
C THR A 91 25.99 -10.02 -1.44
N ASP A 92 26.09 -10.99 -2.35
CA ASP A 92 24.91 -11.72 -2.83
C ASP A 92 24.11 -12.36 -1.68
N ARG A 93 24.80 -12.81 -0.62
CA ARG A 93 24.20 -13.39 0.58
C ARG A 93 23.39 -12.34 1.35
N GLU A 94 23.97 -11.16 1.60
CA GLU A 94 23.29 -10.07 2.31
C GLU A 94 22.09 -9.53 1.51
N ARG A 95 22.16 -9.53 0.17
CA ARG A 95 21.02 -9.17 -0.68
C ARG A 95 19.87 -10.16 -0.54
N GLU A 96 20.18 -11.46 -0.56
CA GLU A 96 19.18 -12.51 -0.34
C GLU A 96 18.53 -12.38 1.04
N ASP A 97 19.32 -12.09 2.09
CA ASP A 97 18.82 -11.90 3.44
C ASP A 97 17.90 -10.67 3.55
N VAL A 98 18.23 -9.57 2.84
CA VAL A 98 17.34 -8.39 2.70
C VAL A 98 16.02 -8.77 2.04
N ASP A 99 16.06 -9.53 0.94
CA ASP A 99 14.86 -9.93 0.21
C ASP A 99 13.96 -10.86 1.05
N VAL A 100 14.56 -11.79 1.80
CA VAL A 100 13.83 -12.69 2.72
C VAL A 100 13.20 -11.90 3.86
N ASN A 101 13.97 -11.02 4.51
CA ASN A 101 13.48 -10.20 5.62
C ASN A 101 12.34 -9.26 5.17
N ALA A 102 12.51 -8.55 4.05
CA ALA A 102 11.49 -7.68 3.50
C ALA A 102 10.19 -8.44 3.20
N LYS A 103 10.26 -9.63 2.59
CA LYS A 103 9.06 -10.47 2.37
C LYS A 103 8.39 -10.89 3.66
N GLN A 104 9.17 -11.30 4.66
CA GLN A 104 8.63 -11.70 5.95
C GLN A 104 7.87 -10.53 6.60
N MET A 105 8.49 -9.35 6.64
CA MET A 105 7.85 -8.14 7.18
C MET A 105 6.59 -7.77 6.39
N ILE A 106 6.61 -7.83 5.06
CA ILE A 106 5.41 -7.54 4.25
C ILE A 106 4.27 -8.51 4.55
N ARG A 107 4.56 -9.81 4.71
CA ARG A 107 3.54 -10.81 5.06
C ARG A 107 2.98 -10.58 6.46
N GLU A 108 3.85 -10.32 7.43
CA GLU A 108 3.46 -10.01 8.81
C GLU A 108 2.61 -8.74 8.86
N LEU A 109 2.96 -7.71 8.11
CA LEU A 109 2.16 -6.49 8.00
C LEU A 109 0.83 -6.78 7.32
N ASN A 110 0.79 -7.60 6.27
CA ASN A 110 -0.45 -8.00 5.64
C ASN A 110 -1.37 -8.77 6.59
N THR A 111 -0.84 -9.73 7.36
CA THR A 111 -1.62 -10.47 8.35
C THR A 111 -2.10 -9.57 9.49
N SER A 112 -1.29 -8.62 9.95
CA SER A 112 -1.70 -7.64 10.96
C SER A 112 -2.83 -6.73 10.48
N ILE A 113 -2.79 -6.28 9.22
CA ILE A 113 -3.86 -5.46 8.62
C ILE A 113 -5.14 -6.28 8.46
N ARG A 114 -5.05 -7.54 8.04
CA ARG A 114 -6.22 -8.44 7.98
C ARG A 114 -6.83 -8.69 9.35
N GLY A 115 -6.00 -8.97 10.36
CA GLY A 115 -6.49 -9.12 11.74
C GLY A 115 -7.15 -7.86 12.29
N LEU A 116 -6.65 -6.68 11.90
CA LEU A 116 -7.27 -5.40 12.26
C LEU A 116 -8.63 -5.19 11.55
N GLU A 117 -8.74 -5.59 10.28
CA GLU A 117 -10.00 -5.59 9.54
C GLU A 117 -11.03 -6.58 10.12
N ASP A 118 -10.62 -7.80 10.43
CA ASP A 118 -11.52 -8.81 11.03
C ASP A 118 -12.07 -8.32 12.38
N ALA A 119 -11.23 -7.69 13.21
CA ALA A 119 -11.66 -7.10 14.47
C ALA A 119 -12.65 -5.93 14.28
N GLU A 120 -12.46 -5.15 13.21
CA GLU A 120 -13.34 -4.04 12.84
C GLU A 120 -14.70 -4.56 12.34
N GLN A 121 -14.69 -5.60 11.49
CA GLN A 121 -15.90 -6.24 11.01
C GLN A 121 -16.73 -6.84 12.17
N LEU A 122 -16.09 -7.51 13.13
CA LEU A 122 -16.77 -8.02 14.32
C LEU A 122 -17.41 -6.88 15.13
N ARG A 123 -16.72 -5.73 15.26
CA ARG A 123 -17.29 -4.55 15.92
C ARG A 123 -18.52 -4.04 15.15
N ARG A 124 -18.45 -3.90 13.83
CA ARG A 124 -19.60 -3.50 12.98
C ARG A 124 -20.81 -4.41 13.17
N GLU A 125 -20.58 -5.71 13.16
CA GLU A 125 -21.64 -6.71 13.36
C GLU A 125 -22.24 -6.61 14.77
N THR A 126 -21.41 -6.47 15.81
CA THR A 126 -21.90 -6.32 17.19
C THR A 126 -22.66 -5.02 17.40
N GLU A 127 -22.17 -3.89 16.88
CA GLU A 127 -22.84 -2.60 17.02
C GLU A 127 -24.16 -2.54 16.26
N SER A 128 -24.19 -3.04 15.02
CA SER A 128 -25.43 -3.12 14.25
C SER A 128 -26.45 -4.06 14.91
N ALA A 129 -26.01 -5.17 15.51
CA ALA A 129 -26.87 -6.06 16.28
C ALA A 129 -27.38 -5.40 17.58
N LEU A 130 -26.54 -4.63 18.28
CA LEU A 130 -26.91 -3.90 19.48
C LEU A 130 -27.89 -2.76 19.19
N ILE A 131 -27.65 -1.98 18.14
CA ILE A 131 -28.57 -0.93 17.67
C ILE A 131 -29.90 -1.58 17.30
N ARG A 132 -29.87 -2.64 16.48
CA ARG A 132 -31.08 -3.39 16.13
C ARG A 132 -31.83 -3.87 17.37
N LYS A 133 -31.15 -4.46 18.35
CA LYS A 133 -31.79 -4.93 19.59
C LYS A 133 -32.36 -3.79 20.43
N LYS A 134 -31.61 -2.71 20.65
CA LYS A 134 -32.03 -1.58 21.49
C LYS A 134 -33.28 -0.88 20.94
N TYR A 135 -33.41 -0.80 19.62
CA TYR A 135 -34.48 -0.02 19.01
C TYR A 135 -35.55 -0.87 18.30
N ALA A 136 -35.32 -2.16 18.05
CA ALA A 136 -36.35 -3.11 17.61
C ALA A 136 -37.05 -3.82 18.79
N SER A 137 -36.46 -3.85 19.99
CA SER A 137 -37.06 -4.51 21.16
C SER A 137 -38.12 -3.62 21.81
N GLY A 138 -39.37 -3.79 21.40
CA GLY A 138 -40.52 -3.74 22.31
C GLY A 138 -41.37 -2.47 22.37
N PHE A 139 -40.83 -1.27 22.17
CA PHE A 139 -41.62 -0.03 22.39
C PHE A 139 -41.83 0.85 21.14
N SER A 140 -40.94 0.77 20.14
CA SER A 140 -41.00 1.63 18.95
C SER A 140 -42.05 1.20 17.92
N ALA A 141 -42.42 -0.08 17.89
CA ALA A 141 -43.41 -0.61 16.95
C ALA A 141 -44.87 -0.30 17.38
N LEU A 142 -45.10 -0.08 18.68
CA LEU A 142 -46.42 0.30 19.20
C LEU A 142 -46.63 1.82 19.18
N SER A 143 -45.58 2.61 19.34
CA SER A 143 -45.65 4.07 19.22
C SER A 143 -45.86 4.57 17.78
N SER A 144 -45.33 3.84 16.78
CA SER A 144 -45.48 4.20 15.36
C SER A 144 -46.89 3.94 14.81
N TRP A 145 -47.60 2.95 15.34
CA TRP A 145 -49.01 2.68 14.99
C TRP A 145 -49.96 3.72 15.60
N ALA A 146 -49.70 4.19 16.83
CA ALA A 146 -50.56 5.14 17.53
C ALA A 146 -50.49 6.58 16.99
N SER A 147 -49.40 6.95 16.31
CA SER A 147 -49.23 8.30 15.74
C SER A 147 -49.70 8.47 14.29
N GLY A 148 -50.32 7.43 13.69
CA GLY A 148 -50.87 7.49 12.32
C GLY A 148 -49.84 7.76 11.22
N GLY A 149 -48.56 7.50 11.50
CA GLY A 149 -47.44 7.81 10.61
C GLY A 149 -46.88 6.58 9.92
N SER A 150 -46.54 6.72 8.64
CA SER A 150 -45.81 5.73 7.83
C SER A 150 -44.63 5.10 8.59
N ILE A 151 -44.40 3.82 8.31
CA ILE A 151 -43.41 2.85 8.87
C ILE A 151 -41.96 3.37 8.95
N SER A 152 -41.66 4.57 8.46
CA SER A 152 -40.32 5.12 8.31
C SER A 152 -39.88 6.13 9.39
N SER A 153 -40.73 6.49 10.37
CA SER A 153 -40.30 7.42 11.44
C SER A 153 -39.41 6.71 12.47
N ARG A 154 -38.15 6.43 12.09
CA ARG A 154 -37.06 6.06 12.99
C ARG A 154 -37.03 7.10 14.12
N SER A 155 -36.89 6.65 15.37
CA SER A 155 -36.69 7.57 16.49
C SER A 155 -35.49 8.48 16.20
N PRO A 156 -35.57 9.80 16.47
CA PRO A 156 -34.45 10.72 16.23
C PRO A 156 -33.17 10.28 16.97
N GLU A 157 -33.33 9.59 18.10
CA GLU A 157 -32.23 9.01 18.87
C GLU A 157 -31.57 7.81 18.16
N HIS A 158 -32.35 6.97 17.46
CA HIS A 158 -31.83 5.87 16.64
C HIS A 158 -31.03 6.41 15.44
N ALA A 159 -31.55 7.43 14.77
CA ALA A 159 -30.89 8.04 13.61
C ALA A 159 -29.57 8.71 13.99
N ALA A 160 -29.51 9.37 15.15
CA ALA A 160 -28.27 9.98 15.66
C ALA A 160 -27.22 8.92 16.02
N ALA A 161 -27.63 7.82 16.68
CA ALA A 161 -26.72 6.73 17.02
C ALA A 161 -26.18 5.99 15.78
N GLU A 162 -27.04 5.75 14.78
CA GLU A 162 -26.68 5.15 13.49
C GLU A 162 -25.69 6.05 12.72
N ALA A 163 -25.92 7.37 12.70
CA ALA A 163 -25.02 8.32 12.03
C ALA A 163 -23.62 8.39 12.69
N GLN A 164 -23.55 8.36 14.03
CA GLN A 164 -22.26 8.32 14.73
C GLN A 164 -21.48 7.03 14.49
N ALA A 165 -22.19 5.89 14.44
CA ALA A 165 -21.60 4.61 14.09
C ALA A 165 -21.04 4.63 12.65
N GLN A 166 -21.82 5.11 11.68
CA GLN A 166 -21.39 5.26 10.28
C GLN A 166 -20.18 6.18 10.14
N GLN A 167 -20.13 7.30 10.86
CA GLN A 167 -18.97 8.20 10.83
C GLN A 167 -17.71 7.51 11.36
N THR A 168 -17.86 6.69 12.40
CA THR A 168 -16.76 5.89 12.96
C THR A 168 -16.29 4.83 11.98
N ASP A 169 -17.22 4.14 11.30
CA ASP A 169 -16.94 3.16 10.26
C ASP A 169 -16.16 3.77 9.10
N MET A 170 -16.63 4.91 8.58
CA MET A 170 -15.93 5.63 7.51
C MET A 170 -14.50 6.01 7.89
N HIS A 171 -14.29 6.48 9.11
CA HIS A 171 -12.96 6.85 9.60
C HIS A 171 -12.04 5.62 9.67
N ARG A 172 -12.54 4.49 10.17
CA ARG A 172 -11.76 3.24 10.28
C ARG A 172 -11.48 2.61 8.93
N ASP A 173 -12.44 2.64 7.99
CA ASP A 173 -12.22 2.22 6.61
C ASP A 173 -11.15 3.07 5.93
N GLY A 174 -11.18 4.38 6.15
CA GLY A 174 -10.13 5.29 5.66
C GLY A 174 -8.74 4.94 6.22
N ILE A 175 -8.65 4.56 7.50
CA ILE A 175 -7.40 4.10 8.12
C ILE A 175 -6.91 2.80 7.48
N LEU A 176 -7.78 1.80 7.34
CA LEU A 176 -7.44 0.51 6.75
C LEU A 176 -6.98 0.66 5.30
N TRP A 177 -7.70 1.47 4.52
CA TRP A 177 -7.33 1.81 3.15
C TRP A 177 -5.96 2.48 3.08
N TYR A 178 -5.71 3.46 3.96
CA TYR A 178 -4.41 4.14 4.03
C TYR A 178 -3.26 3.18 4.36
N LEU A 179 -3.43 2.28 5.33
CA LEU A 179 -2.41 1.30 5.70
C LEU A 179 -2.12 0.34 4.53
N ARG A 180 -3.16 -0.14 3.85
CA ARG A 180 -3.02 -1.00 2.66
C ARG A 180 -2.31 -0.30 1.52
N GLN A 181 -2.67 0.95 1.25
CA GLN A 181 -2.04 1.76 0.21
C GLN A 181 -0.55 1.97 0.49
N ARG A 182 -0.18 2.19 1.76
CA ARG A 182 1.24 2.32 2.14
C ARG A 182 2.01 1.01 2.04
N LEU A 183 1.39 -0.11 2.39
CA LEU A 183 1.99 -1.43 2.24
C LEU A 183 2.21 -1.76 0.76
N GLU A 184 1.24 -1.45 -0.11
CA GLU A 184 1.36 -1.61 -1.57
C GLU A 184 2.58 -0.86 -2.12
N LEU A 185 2.79 0.38 -1.70
CA LEU A 185 3.95 1.18 -2.13
C LEU A 185 5.28 0.51 -1.72
N CYS A 186 5.32 -0.10 -0.53
CA CYS A 186 6.49 -0.86 -0.07
C CYS A 186 6.72 -2.11 -0.92
N CYS A 187 5.66 -2.88 -1.19
CA CYS A 187 5.71 -4.05 -2.08
C CYS A 187 6.25 -3.66 -3.45
N ARG A 188 5.73 -2.57 -4.04
CA ARG A 188 6.18 -2.06 -5.33
C ARG A 188 7.66 -1.67 -5.32
N THR A 189 8.12 -1.00 -4.25
CA THR A 189 9.53 -0.63 -4.12
C THR A 189 10.44 -1.86 -4.05
N GLN A 190 10.03 -2.91 -3.32
CA GLN A 190 10.78 -4.16 -3.27
C GLN A 190 10.78 -4.87 -4.64
N GLN A 191 9.64 -4.95 -5.30
CA GLN A 191 9.52 -5.57 -6.61
C GLN A 191 10.41 -4.87 -7.64
N ASP A 192 10.40 -3.54 -7.71
CA ASP A 192 11.26 -2.77 -8.62
C ASP A 192 12.75 -3.11 -8.40
N MET A 193 13.18 -3.27 -7.14
CA MET A 193 14.55 -3.65 -6.80
C MET A 193 14.89 -5.07 -7.29
N MET A 194 13.97 -6.01 -7.08
CA MET A 194 14.15 -7.41 -7.46
C MET A 194 14.09 -7.62 -8.98
N GLU A 195 13.18 -6.94 -9.69
CA GLU A 195 13.11 -6.91 -11.15
C GLU A 195 14.42 -6.38 -11.76
N THR A 196 14.94 -5.29 -11.19
CA THR A 196 16.22 -4.72 -11.64
C THR A 196 17.39 -5.70 -11.39
N ARG A 197 17.37 -6.47 -10.31
CA ARG A 197 18.37 -7.51 -10.06
C ARG A 197 18.23 -8.67 -11.05
N LEU A 198 17.02 -9.19 -11.21
CA LEU A 198 16.73 -10.33 -12.08
C LEU A 198 17.11 -10.04 -13.53
N THR A 199 16.73 -8.86 -14.04
CA THR A 199 17.10 -8.42 -15.39
C THR A 199 18.62 -8.38 -15.58
N ARG A 200 19.37 -7.86 -14.61
CA ARG A 200 20.85 -7.83 -14.66
C ARG A 200 21.49 -9.22 -14.60
N GLU A 201 20.97 -10.12 -13.77
CA GLU A 201 21.49 -11.49 -13.69
C GLU A 201 21.18 -12.29 -14.98
N VAL A 202 20.00 -12.06 -15.58
CA VAL A 202 19.63 -12.64 -16.88
C VAL A 202 20.49 -12.06 -18.00
N GLU A 203 20.77 -10.76 -18.00
CA GLU A 203 21.68 -10.13 -18.96
C GLU A 203 23.12 -10.65 -18.81
N LYS A 204 23.59 -10.82 -17.57
CA LYS A 204 24.92 -11.37 -17.27
C LYS A 204 25.05 -12.82 -17.73
N SER A 205 24.04 -13.67 -17.49
CA SER A 205 24.05 -15.05 -17.98
C SER A 205 24.01 -15.10 -19.52
N ARG A 206 23.25 -14.23 -20.17
CA ARG A 206 23.26 -14.08 -21.65
C ARG A 206 24.60 -13.58 -22.19
N GLY A 207 25.27 -12.68 -21.47
CA GLY A 207 26.59 -12.15 -21.82
C GLY A 207 27.71 -13.17 -21.67
N MET A 208 27.64 -14.06 -20.66
CA MET A 208 28.60 -15.16 -20.48
C MET A 208 28.45 -16.25 -21.55
N LEU A 209 27.22 -16.49 -22.01
CA LEU A 209 26.93 -17.43 -23.11
C LEU A 209 27.34 -16.89 -24.49
N SER A 210 27.56 -15.57 -24.63
CA SER A 210 28.19 -15.03 -25.83
C SER A 210 29.70 -15.28 -25.76
N PRO A 211 30.30 -15.97 -26.74
CA PRO A 211 31.74 -16.17 -26.75
C PRO A 211 32.44 -14.80 -26.70
N PRO A 212 33.48 -14.63 -25.87
CA PRO A 212 34.22 -13.38 -25.79
C PRO A 212 34.91 -13.15 -27.13
N VAL A 213 34.29 -12.33 -27.99
CA VAL A 213 34.85 -11.90 -29.28
C VAL A 213 36.14 -11.07 -29.09
N GLY A 214 36.49 -10.71 -27.85
CA GLY A 214 37.53 -9.74 -27.52
C GLY A 214 38.87 -10.26 -27.01
N ASP A 215 39.05 -11.56 -26.71
CA ASP A 215 40.31 -12.02 -26.07
C ASP A 215 40.94 -13.30 -26.65
N PHE A 216 40.39 -13.83 -27.74
CA PHE A 216 41.21 -14.60 -28.66
C PHE A 216 42.00 -13.60 -29.49
N ALA A 217 43.23 -13.29 -29.06
CA ALA A 217 44.22 -12.73 -29.96
C ALA A 217 44.18 -13.56 -31.26
N PRO A 218 43.96 -12.93 -32.43
CA PRO A 218 43.98 -13.68 -33.67
C PRO A 218 45.37 -14.29 -33.78
N PHE A 219 45.48 -15.61 -33.62
CA PHE A 219 46.62 -16.31 -34.21
C PHE A 219 46.69 -15.80 -35.64
N PRO A 220 47.85 -15.26 -36.08
CA PRO A 220 47.95 -14.66 -37.41
C PRO A 220 47.44 -15.70 -38.39
N PRO A 221 46.46 -15.36 -39.25
CA PRO A 221 45.93 -16.33 -40.19
C PRO A 221 47.10 -16.74 -41.07
N VAL A 222 47.58 -17.97 -40.88
CA VAL A 222 48.47 -18.62 -41.84
C VAL A 222 47.73 -18.49 -43.16
N SER A 223 48.29 -17.71 -44.07
CA SER A 223 47.65 -17.39 -45.34
C SER A 223 47.29 -18.70 -46.03
N LYS A 224 46.18 -18.74 -46.78
CA LYS A 224 45.82 -19.91 -47.60
C LYS A 224 46.98 -20.36 -48.49
N GLN A 225 47.88 -19.44 -48.88
CA GLN A 225 49.15 -19.76 -49.54
C GLN A 225 50.12 -20.59 -48.68
N ALA A 226 50.30 -20.29 -47.40
CA ALA A 226 51.17 -21.05 -46.52
C ALA A 226 50.58 -22.43 -46.15
N PHE A 227 49.26 -22.54 -46.06
CA PHE A 227 48.56 -23.83 -45.89
C PHE A 227 48.63 -24.71 -47.16
N MET A 228 48.48 -24.12 -48.35
CA MET A 228 48.65 -24.86 -49.62
C MET A 228 50.12 -25.22 -49.89
N ALA A 229 51.09 -24.40 -49.47
CA ALA A 229 52.51 -24.71 -49.62
C ALA A 229 52.94 -25.91 -48.75
N ALA A 230 52.36 -26.06 -47.55
CA ALA A 230 52.58 -27.23 -46.70
C ALA A 230 51.88 -28.51 -47.24
N ALA A 231 50.76 -28.35 -47.95
CA ALA A 231 49.99 -29.46 -48.52
C ALA A 231 50.53 -30.03 -49.85
N ILE A 232 51.51 -29.36 -50.49
CA ILE A 232 52.09 -29.80 -51.77
C ILE A 232 53.41 -30.58 -51.59
N SER A 233 53.89 -30.71 -50.35
CA SER A 233 55.04 -31.59 -50.04
C SER A 233 54.54 -32.98 -49.61
N GLU A 234 53.83 -33.68 -50.49
CA GLU A 234 53.58 -35.12 -50.38
C GLU A 234 54.77 -35.88 -50.98
N ASP A 235 55.58 -36.50 -50.12
CA ASP A 235 56.33 -37.70 -50.47
C ASP A 235 55.36 -38.89 -50.30
N PRO A 236 55.05 -39.70 -51.34
CA PRO A 236 53.93 -40.62 -51.31
C PRO A 236 54.37 -41.97 -50.72
N ALA A 237 54.35 -42.07 -49.39
CA ALA A 237 54.43 -43.36 -48.72
C ALA A 237 53.80 -43.28 -47.34
N LEU A 238 52.47 -43.45 -47.27
CA LEU A 238 51.74 -44.20 -46.23
C LEU A 238 50.25 -43.83 -46.29
N ALA A 239 49.49 -44.67 -46.99
CA ALA A 239 48.04 -44.73 -46.87
C ALA A 239 47.67 -45.36 -45.51
N GLY A 240 46.93 -44.63 -44.68
CA GLY A 240 46.31 -45.18 -43.48
C GLY A 240 45.83 -44.11 -42.51
N GLU A 241 44.60 -44.29 -42.02
CA GLU A 241 44.05 -43.71 -40.79
C GLU A 241 43.31 -42.37 -40.90
N THR A 242 42.00 -42.48 -41.06
CA THR A 242 40.96 -41.47 -40.77
C THR A 242 40.80 -41.16 -39.27
N ALA A 243 41.80 -41.44 -38.44
CA ALA A 243 41.82 -41.11 -37.00
C ALA A 243 42.60 -39.81 -36.69
N THR A 244 43.33 -39.26 -37.66
CA THR A 244 44.35 -38.22 -37.42
C THR A 244 43.79 -36.79 -37.28
N GLN A 245 42.49 -36.56 -37.52
CA GLN A 245 41.92 -35.22 -37.36
C GLN A 245 41.65 -34.84 -35.89
N ALA A 246 41.43 -35.81 -35.00
CA ALA A 246 41.38 -35.55 -33.56
C ALA A 246 42.78 -35.35 -32.96
N SER A 247 43.80 -36.02 -33.52
CA SER A 247 45.19 -35.87 -33.07
C SER A 247 45.86 -34.59 -33.58
N ALA A 248 45.43 -34.05 -34.74
CA ALA A 248 46.01 -32.81 -35.28
C ALA A 248 45.63 -31.56 -34.47
N PHE A 249 44.48 -31.57 -33.78
CA PHE A 249 44.09 -30.46 -32.88
C PHE A 249 44.78 -30.54 -31.51
N THR A 250 45.18 -31.74 -31.09
CA THR A 250 45.88 -32.01 -29.82
C THR A 250 47.41 -31.91 -29.95
N GLN A 251 47.96 -31.99 -31.16
CA GLN A 251 49.41 -31.88 -31.42
C GLN A 251 50.03 -30.50 -31.12
N GLY A 252 49.22 -29.49 -30.76
CA GLY A 252 49.70 -28.15 -30.39
C GLY A 252 49.38 -27.71 -28.96
N LEU A 253 48.70 -28.54 -28.16
CA LEU A 253 48.32 -28.23 -26.78
C LEU A 253 49.11 -29.12 -25.84
N THR A 254 49.85 -28.52 -24.90
CA THR A 254 50.49 -29.28 -23.83
C THR A 254 49.43 -30.00 -23.00
N GLU A 255 49.74 -31.20 -22.49
CA GLU A 255 48.79 -32.03 -21.72
C GLU A 255 48.24 -31.27 -20.49
N GLU A 256 49.04 -30.36 -19.91
CA GLU A 256 48.63 -29.41 -18.88
C GLU A 256 47.58 -28.38 -19.37
N GLN A 257 47.68 -27.88 -20.60
CA GLN A 257 46.68 -26.96 -21.18
C GLN A 257 45.34 -27.66 -21.46
N LEU A 258 45.37 -28.94 -21.82
CA LEU A 258 44.15 -29.73 -22.00
C LEU A 258 43.46 -29.95 -20.65
N GLN A 259 44.21 -30.30 -19.60
CA GLN A 259 43.68 -30.45 -18.24
C GLN A 259 43.09 -29.14 -17.71
N MET A 260 43.77 -28.00 -17.89
CA MET A 260 43.24 -26.68 -17.50
C MET A 260 41.97 -26.31 -18.29
N PHE A 261 41.87 -26.73 -19.56
CA PHE A 261 40.67 -26.49 -20.36
C PHE A 261 39.48 -27.35 -19.91
N GLU A 262 39.73 -28.62 -19.58
CA GLU A 262 38.72 -29.52 -19.02
C GLU A 262 38.24 -29.03 -17.64
N GLU A 263 39.16 -28.64 -16.76
CA GLU A 263 38.84 -28.07 -15.45
C GLU A 263 38.07 -26.74 -15.58
N GLY A 264 38.49 -25.86 -16.50
CA GLY A 264 37.80 -24.60 -16.78
C GLY A 264 36.40 -24.79 -17.36
N ASN A 265 36.20 -25.79 -18.22
CA ASN A 265 34.87 -26.14 -18.72
C ASN A 265 33.96 -26.67 -17.60
N GLN A 266 34.52 -27.48 -16.69
CA GLN A 266 33.76 -28.00 -15.56
C GLN A 266 33.39 -26.90 -14.56
N ASP A 267 34.32 -25.99 -14.23
CA ASP A 267 34.06 -24.82 -13.38
C ASP A 267 33.02 -23.89 -14.01
N MET A 268 33.14 -23.64 -15.32
CA MET A 268 32.17 -22.84 -16.06
C MET A 268 30.76 -23.46 -16.04
N MET A 269 30.64 -24.79 -16.21
CA MET A 269 29.36 -25.49 -16.08
C MET A 269 28.76 -25.36 -14.67
N GLN A 270 29.57 -25.56 -13.62
CA GLN A 270 29.11 -25.39 -12.24
C GLN A 270 28.65 -23.96 -11.94
N HIS A 271 29.39 -22.97 -12.44
CA HIS A 271 29.01 -21.56 -12.31
C HIS A 271 27.70 -21.26 -13.06
N TYR A 272 27.48 -21.86 -14.24
CA TYR A 272 26.23 -21.73 -14.98
C TYR A 272 25.05 -22.33 -14.22
N GLU A 273 25.18 -23.56 -13.72
CA GLU A 273 24.13 -24.22 -12.91
C GLU A 273 23.79 -23.36 -11.70
N SER A 274 24.79 -22.90 -10.95
CA SER A 274 24.58 -22.02 -9.79
C SER A 274 23.89 -20.70 -10.16
N THR A 275 24.24 -20.10 -11.30
CA THR A 275 23.61 -18.86 -11.76
C THR A 275 22.16 -19.09 -12.15
N LEU A 276 21.85 -20.20 -12.82
CA LEU A 276 20.48 -20.55 -13.19
C LEU A 276 19.60 -20.82 -11.97
N ASP A 277 20.13 -21.49 -10.94
CA ASP A 277 19.39 -21.74 -9.71
C ASP A 277 19.08 -20.46 -8.94
N LYS A 278 20.01 -19.49 -8.93
CA LYS A 278 19.78 -18.14 -8.39
C LYS A 278 18.67 -17.41 -9.15
N VAL A 279 18.71 -17.45 -10.49
CA VAL A 279 17.68 -16.82 -11.34
C VAL A 279 16.31 -17.44 -11.09
N ARG A 280 16.21 -18.78 -11.05
CA ARG A 280 14.95 -19.47 -10.73
C ARG A 280 14.41 -19.12 -9.35
N THR A 281 15.30 -19.04 -8.36
CA THR A 281 14.91 -18.68 -7.00
C THR A 281 14.38 -17.26 -6.94
N ALA A 282 15.08 -16.31 -7.58
CA ALA A 282 14.65 -14.91 -7.69
C ALA A 282 13.32 -14.77 -8.44
N GLU A 283 13.14 -15.50 -9.54
CA GLU A 283 11.90 -15.54 -10.34
C GLU A 283 10.72 -16.03 -9.51
N LYS A 284 10.85 -17.19 -8.85
CA LYS A 284 9.80 -17.74 -7.96
C LYS A 284 9.38 -16.73 -6.90
N SER A 285 10.37 -16.10 -6.29
CA SER A 285 10.17 -15.10 -5.25
C SER A 285 9.48 -13.83 -5.77
N LEU A 286 9.81 -13.41 -6.99
CA LEU A 286 9.19 -12.26 -7.65
C LEU A 286 7.73 -12.56 -8.00
N VAL A 287 7.43 -13.77 -8.47
CA VAL A 287 6.04 -14.22 -8.69
C VAL A 287 5.23 -14.17 -7.40
N GLU A 288 5.78 -14.67 -6.29
CA GLU A 288 5.06 -14.62 -5.00
C GLU A 288 4.80 -13.17 -4.53
N ILE A 289 5.73 -12.25 -4.76
CA ILE A 289 5.52 -10.82 -4.45
C ILE A 289 4.47 -10.21 -5.37
N SER A 290 4.47 -10.54 -6.67
CA SER A 290 3.50 -10.00 -7.62
C SER A 290 2.09 -10.54 -7.37
N GLU A 291 1.97 -11.77 -6.87
CA GLU A 291 0.71 -12.33 -6.36
C GLU A 291 0.22 -11.53 -5.15
N LEU A 292 1.09 -11.29 -4.16
CA LEU A 292 0.73 -10.48 -2.98
C LEU A 292 0.36 -9.05 -3.36
N GLN A 293 1.07 -8.43 -4.30
CA GLN A 293 0.76 -7.10 -4.82
C GLN A 293 -0.59 -7.09 -5.54
N SER A 294 -0.84 -8.05 -6.43
CA SER A 294 -2.12 -8.18 -7.14
C SER A 294 -3.29 -8.30 -6.16
N LEU A 295 -3.12 -9.11 -5.10
CA LEU A 295 -4.12 -9.21 -4.04
C LEU A 295 -4.32 -7.86 -3.32
N LEU A 296 -3.24 -7.16 -2.96
CA LEU A 296 -3.33 -5.85 -2.30
C LEU A 296 -4.03 -4.81 -3.17
N VAL A 297 -3.68 -4.71 -4.45
CA VAL A 297 -4.27 -3.76 -5.41
C VAL A 297 -5.75 -4.07 -5.63
N ASN A 298 -6.12 -5.35 -5.79
CA ASN A 298 -7.52 -5.74 -5.92
C ASN A 298 -8.35 -5.40 -4.66
N ASN A 299 -7.79 -5.64 -3.46
CA ASN A 299 -8.44 -5.25 -2.21
C ASN A 299 -8.59 -3.73 -2.07
N LEU A 300 -7.61 -2.96 -2.53
CA LEU A 300 -7.66 -1.49 -2.53
C LEU A 300 -8.75 -0.96 -3.47
N GLU A 301 -8.93 -1.58 -4.64
CA GLU A 301 -9.98 -1.22 -5.60
C GLU A 301 -11.38 -1.50 -5.02
N ILE A 302 -11.58 -2.69 -4.45
CA ILE A 302 -12.84 -3.05 -3.77
C ILE A 302 -13.13 -2.07 -2.63
N GLN A 303 -12.12 -1.74 -1.83
CA GLN A 303 -12.28 -0.80 -0.71
C GLN A 303 -12.50 0.64 -1.16
N SER A 304 -11.89 1.09 -2.27
CA SER A 304 -12.13 2.44 -2.76
C SER A 304 -13.58 2.60 -3.20
N GLU A 305 -14.13 1.61 -3.92
CA GLU A 305 -15.55 1.60 -4.30
C GLU A 305 -16.46 1.65 -3.06
N HIS A 306 -16.17 0.83 -2.04
CA HIS A 306 -16.94 0.82 -0.80
C HIS A 306 -16.87 2.17 -0.04
N ILE A 307 -15.69 2.78 0.02
CA ILE A 307 -15.50 4.10 0.66
C ILE A 307 -16.25 5.18 -0.11
N GLU A 308 -16.23 5.18 -1.45
CA GLU A 308 -16.99 6.12 -2.28
C GLU A 308 -18.50 5.99 -2.05
N GLN A 309 -18.99 4.76 -1.94
CA GLN A 309 -20.39 4.48 -1.58
C GLN A 309 -20.71 5.01 -0.18
N LEU A 310 -19.86 4.76 0.82
CA LEU A 310 -20.04 5.26 2.19
C LEU A 310 -20.03 6.79 2.25
N VAL A 311 -19.14 7.46 1.52
CA VAL A 311 -19.09 8.92 1.43
C VAL A 311 -20.39 9.47 0.82
N THR A 312 -20.86 8.86 -0.26
CA THR A 312 -22.13 9.25 -0.89
C THR A 312 -23.32 9.04 0.05
N ASN A 313 -23.34 7.91 0.77
CA ASN A 313 -24.35 7.60 1.77
C ASN A 313 -24.32 8.58 2.95
N SER A 314 -23.13 9.02 3.36
CA SER A 314 -22.95 10.01 4.43
C SER A 314 -23.46 11.39 4.01
N LEU A 315 -23.15 11.84 2.78
CA LEU A 315 -23.66 13.09 2.24
C LEU A 315 -25.20 13.09 2.16
N SER A 316 -25.78 12.02 1.59
CA SER A 316 -27.23 11.90 1.52
C SER A 316 -27.89 11.79 2.90
N THR A 317 -27.24 11.13 3.85
CA THR A 317 -27.73 11.03 5.24
C THR A 317 -27.67 12.38 5.94
N ALA A 318 -26.59 13.14 5.78
CA ALA A 318 -26.45 14.49 6.33
C ALA A 318 -27.53 15.44 5.76
N ASP A 319 -27.77 15.38 4.44
CA ASP A 319 -28.82 16.15 3.78
C ASP A 319 -30.22 15.76 4.27
N ASN A 320 -30.48 14.46 4.43
CA ASN A 320 -31.76 13.93 4.92
C ASN A 320 -32.02 14.31 6.38
N ILE A 321 -31.00 14.25 7.26
CA ILE A 321 -31.11 14.69 8.65
C ILE A 321 -31.34 16.21 8.72
N GLY A 322 -30.59 16.99 7.94
CA GLY A 322 -30.75 18.44 7.89
C GLY A 322 -32.14 18.87 7.36
N GLY A 323 -32.63 18.19 6.33
CA GLY A 323 -33.98 18.38 5.79
C GLY A 323 -35.07 17.96 6.78
N GLY A 324 -34.90 16.80 7.43
CA GLY A 324 -35.80 16.28 8.44
C GLY A 324 -35.91 17.19 9.66
N ASN A 325 -34.79 17.72 10.16
CA ASN A 325 -34.80 18.62 11.31
C ASN A 325 -35.52 19.95 11.00
N LYS A 326 -35.34 20.48 9.78
CA LYS A 326 -36.11 21.64 9.28
C LYS A 326 -37.61 21.34 9.19
N GLN A 327 -37.99 20.12 8.83
CA GLN A 327 -39.39 19.70 8.78
C GLN A 327 -39.98 19.54 10.19
N LEU A 328 -39.22 19.01 11.15
CA LEU A 328 -39.60 18.94 12.56
C LEU A 328 -39.79 20.33 13.17
N GLU A 329 -38.91 21.28 12.85
CA GLU A 329 -39.05 22.68 13.27
C GLU A 329 -40.31 23.32 12.67
N LYS A 330 -40.56 23.10 11.38
CA LYS A 330 -41.79 23.57 10.70
C LYS A 330 -43.05 22.91 11.27
N ALA A 331 -43.01 21.63 11.62
CA ALA A 331 -44.12 20.89 12.22
C ALA A 331 -44.41 21.38 13.64
N THR A 332 -43.37 21.67 14.43
CA THR A 332 -43.51 22.24 15.79
C THR A 332 -44.10 23.64 15.76
N LYS A 333 -43.74 24.45 14.75
CA LYS A 333 -44.29 25.80 14.56
C LYS A 333 -45.70 25.82 13.99
N ARG A 334 -46.22 24.70 13.44
CA ARG A 334 -47.59 24.65 12.93
C ARG A 334 -48.56 24.62 14.11
N PRO A 335 -49.42 25.63 14.30
CA PRO A 335 -50.40 25.61 15.38
C PRO A 335 -51.30 24.38 15.18
N SER A 336 -51.40 23.56 16.23
CA SER A 336 -52.15 22.30 16.18
C SER A 336 -53.60 22.59 15.78
N THR A 337 -54.03 22.04 14.64
CA THR A 337 -55.41 22.11 14.17
C THR A 337 -56.39 21.58 15.23
N ALA A 338 -55.96 20.61 16.04
CA ALA A 338 -56.74 20.08 17.15
C ALA A 338 -56.95 21.09 18.29
N ARG A 339 -55.98 21.99 18.55
CA ARG A 339 -56.17 23.09 19.51
C ARG A 339 -57.23 24.06 18.98
N TYR A 340 -57.17 24.40 17.68
CA TYR A 340 -58.16 25.28 17.07
C TYR A 340 -59.57 24.70 17.12
N THR A 341 -59.75 23.40 16.81
CA THR A 341 -61.08 22.77 16.87
C THR A 341 -61.61 22.64 18.30
N PHE A 342 -60.72 22.39 19.28
CA PHE A 342 -61.11 22.38 20.69
C PHE A 342 -61.58 23.75 21.18
N PHE A 343 -60.84 24.83 20.88
CA PHE A 343 -61.26 26.18 21.24
C PHE A 343 -62.50 26.64 20.48
N ALA A 344 -62.66 26.25 19.21
CA ALA A 344 -63.87 26.55 18.43
C ALA A 344 -65.09 25.83 19.02
N ALA A 345 -64.98 24.55 19.37
CA ALA A 345 -66.05 23.79 20.00
C ALA A 345 -66.39 24.32 21.40
N SER A 346 -65.37 24.62 22.21
CA SER A 346 -65.57 25.21 23.54
C SER A 346 -66.20 26.60 23.47
N GLY A 347 -65.82 27.42 22.49
CA GLY A 347 -66.42 28.73 22.25
C GLY A 347 -67.87 28.65 21.81
N LEU A 348 -68.19 27.69 20.93
CA LEU A 348 -69.57 27.42 20.50
C LEU A 348 -70.43 26.95 21.69
N CYS A 349 -69.92 26.03 22.52
CA CYS A 349 -70.61 25.61 23.74
C CYS A 349 -70.84 26.77 24.71
N ALA A 350 -69.82 27.60 24.96
CA ALA A 350 -69.96 28.76 25.85
C ALA A 350 -70.98 29.78 25.30
N PHE A 351 -70.98 30.00 23.98
CA PHE A 351 -71.94 30.87 23.32
C PHE A 351 -73.38 30.36 23.44
N LEU A 352 -73.60 29.05 23.26
CA LEU A 352 -74.94 28.46 23.43
C LEU A 352 -75.46 28.59 24.86
N VAL A 353 -74.61 28.39 25.87
CA VAL A 353 -75.00 28.55 27.29
C VAL A 353 -75.34 30.01 27.61
N LEU A 354 -74.58 30.98 27.07
CA LEU A 354 -74.88 32.40 27.25
C LEU A 354 -76.17 32.83 26.54
N TRP A 355 -76.43 32.29 25.35
CA TRP A 355 -77.65 32.55 24.59
C TRP A 355 -78.89 32.02 25.32
N ASP A 356 -78.80 30.82 25.89
CA ASP A 356 -79.86 30.19 26.69
C ASP A 356 -80.13 30.90 28.04
N LEU A 357 -79.20 31.76 28.48
CA LEU A 357 -79.33 32.52 29.74
C LEU A 357 -79.88 33.94 29.54
N ILE A 358 -79.85 34.45 28.30
CA ILE A 358 -80.28 35.81 27.93
C ILE A 358 -81.72 35.81 27.37
N ILE A 359 -82.18 34.70 26.80
CA ILE A 359 -83.56 34.43 26.38
C ILE A 359 -84.28 33.68 27.48
#